data_AF-A0A4U1J817-F1
#
_entry.id   AF-A0A4U1J817-F1
#
_cell.length_a   1.000
_cell.length_b   1.000
_cell.length_c   1.000
_cell.angle_alpha   90.00
_cell.angle_beta   90.00
_cell.angle_gamma   90.00
#
_symmetry.space_group_name_H-M   'P 1'
#
loop_
_entity.id
_entity.type
_entity.pdbx_description
1 polymer ?
#
loop_
_entity_poly.entity_id
_entity_poly.type
_entity_poly.pdbx_seq_one_letter_code
_entity_poly.pdbx_strand_id
1 'polypeptide(L)'
;MKTTETHFLSPLGVLILGWLLGHAEGGTASKIETGIGPLLQLWRSTKAERLQVITAEISLLVKAGLLKSVRRASYQLTPNGKVEILKALQLSSLPKSADWRTLKIRIFLVFIVMLMTALLNGVQAAPPPPEKKLLPLPKDDSTFAQRVLSAARGSKSGRFGENKVFVSHVIRQLEGEGFAIGDVNAFKERLVAAHRGKLLALSRADLVQAMAPADVEDSEIGHLNGTFHFVRI
;
A
#
# COMPACT_ATOMS: atom_id res chain seq x y z
N MET A 1 -26.18 32.98 -1.48
CA MET A 1 -25.16 32.41 -0.58
C MET A 1 -24.76 31.05 -1.14
N LYS A 2 -23.51 30.87 -1.60
CA LYS A 2 -23.01 29.54 -1.99
C LYS A 2 -22.68 28.80 -0.70
N THR A 3 -23.36 27.69 -0.45
CA THR A 3 -23.05 26.74 0.62
C THR A 3 -21.57 26.39 0.52
N THR A 4 -20.80 26.77 1.54
CA THR A 4 -19.41 26.34 1.67
C THR A 4 -19.44 24.88 2.08
N GLU A 5 -19.47 23.98 1.09
CA GLU A 5 -19.24 22.57 1.33
C GLU A 5 -17.91 22.44 2.06
N THR A 6 -17.96 22.02 3.33
CA THR A 6 -16.75 21.79 4.11
C THR A 6 -16.17 20.48 3.63
N HIS A 7 -15.19 20.55 2.72
CA HIS A 7 -14.52 19.37 2.21
C HIS A 7 -13.65 18.78 3.33
N PHE A 8 -14.05 17.63 3.86
CA PHE A 8 -13.22 16.92 4.83
C PHE A 8 -11.99 16.36 4.12
N LEU A 9 -10.81 16.92 4.40
CA LEU A 9 -9.57 16.40 3.85
C LEU A 9 -9.19 15.09 4.55
N SER A 10 -8.95 14.04 3.76
CA SER A 10 -8.36 12.82 4.29
C SER A 10 -6.93 13.09 4.78
N PRO A 11 -6.37 12.27 5.69
CA PRO A 11 -4.98 12.39 6.10
C PRO A 11 -4.01 12.36 4.91
N LEU A 12 -4.28 11.53 3.91
CA LEU A 12 -3.48 11.48 2.69
C LEU A 12 -3.65 12.74 1.84
N GLY A 13 -4.85 13.29 1.76
CA GLY A 13 -5.12 14.57 1.11
C GLY A 13 -4.35 15.72 1.74
N VAL A 14 -4.27 15.76 3.08
CA VAL A 14 -3.44 16.75 3.81
C VAL A 14 -1.96 16.60 3.43
N LEU A 15 -1.44 15.38 3.36
CA LEU A 15 -0.05 15.13 2.95
C LEU A 15 0.21 15.59 1.50
N ILE A 16 -0.68 15.26 0.57
CA ILE A 16 -0.54 15.60 -0.86
C ILE A 16 -0.61 17.12 -1.06
N LEU A 17 -1.64 17.77 -0.51
CA LEU A 17 -1.81 19.22 -0.63
C LEU A 17 -0.68 19.96 0.07
N GLY A 18 -0.25 19.49 1.25
CA GLY A 18 0.87 20.05 2.00
C GLY A 18 2.20 19.93 1.24
N TRP A 19 2.43 18.82 0.55
CA TRP A 19 3.59 18.66 -0.32
C TRP A 19 3.55 19.63 -1.50
N LEU A 20 2.40 19.75 -2.18
CA LEU A 20 2.22 20.67 -3.30
C LEU A 20 2.27 22.14 -2.87
N LEU A 21 1.90 22.45 -1.63
CA LEU A 21 2.01 23.79 -1.06
C LEU A 21 3.48 24.28 -1.02
N GLY A 22 4.43 23.37 -0.78
CA GLY A 22 5.87 23.64 -0.83
C GLY A 22 6.49 23.55 -2.23
N HIS A 23 5.72 23.16 -3.25
CA HIS A 23 6.19 22.92 -4.62
C HIS A 23 5.27 23.62 -5.63
N ALA A 24 5.43 24.94 -5.78
CA ALA A 24 4.57 25.78 -6.61
C ALA A 24 4.46 25.33 -8.09
N GLU A 25 5.51 24.71 -8.62
CA GLU A 25 5.54 24.15 -9.98
C GLU A 25 4.61 22.95 -10.17
N GLY A 26 4.12 22.37 -9.06
CA GLY A 26 3.34 21.14 -9.04
C GLY A 26 4.19 19.88 -9.08
N GLY A 27 3.53 18.73 -9.15
CA GLY A 27 4.20 17.45 -9.23
C GLY A 27 3.35 16.32 -9.79
N THR A 28 4.02 15.33 -10.36
CA THR A 28 3.37 14.07 -10.77
C THR A 28 3.11 13.20 -9.55
N ALA A 29 2.19 12.23 -9.67
CA ALA A 29 1.94 11.26 -8.60
C ALA A 29 3.22 10.58 -8.09
N SER A 30 4.17 10.28 -8.99
CA SER A 30 5.46 9.70 -8.60
C SER A 30 6.39 10.67 -7.85
N LYS A 31 6.39 11.96 -8.19
CA LYS A 31 7.18 12.96 -7.43
C LYS A 31 6.57 13.17 -6.04
N ILE A 32 5.24 13.23 -5.97
CA ILE A 32 4.50 13.34 -4.71
C ILE A 32 4.83 12.13 -3.83
N GLU A 33 4.72 10.91 -4.36
CA GLU A 33 5.06 9.67 -3.65
C GLU A 33 6.50 9.67 -3.14
N THR A 34 7.46 10.14 -3.93
CA THR A 34 8.86 10.21 -3.48
C THR A 34 9.02 11.20 -2.30
N GLY A 35 8.26 12.30 -2.30
CA GLY A 35 8.34 13.32 -1.26
C GLY A 35 7.63 12.96 0.06
N ILE A 36 6.48 12.30 -0.01
CA ILE A 36 5.69 11.90 1.17
C ILE A 36 5.89 10.43 1.56
N GLY A 37 6.48 9.62 0.69
CA GLY A 37 6.67 8.18 0.84
C GLY A 37 7.33 7.75 2.15
N PRO A 38 8.37 8.44 2.66
CA PRO A 38 8.95 8.13 3.97
C PRO A 38 7.94 8.20 5.13
N LEU A 39 6.90 9.05 5.04
CA LEU A 39 5.84 9.13 6.04
C LEU A 39 4.84 7.98 5.91
N LEU A 40 4.71 7.41 4.71
CA LEU A 40 3.83 6.29 4.40
C LEU A 40 4.52 4.93 4.61
N GLN A 41 5.82 4.88 4.90
CA GLN A 41 6.53 3.61 5.15
C GLN A 41 5.95 2.84 6.34
N LEU A 42 5.34 3.55 7.30
CA LEU A 42 4.62 2.95 8.42
C LEU A 42 3.42 2.10 7.98
N TRP A 43 2.89 2.30 6.76
CA TRP A 43 1.74 1.56 6.24
C TRP A 43 2.09 0.22 5.60
N ARG A 44 3.36 -0.23 5.64
CA ARG A 44 3.82 -1.54 5.12
C ARG A 44 3.38 -1.87 3.68
N SER A 45 3.09 -0.86 2.85
CA SER A 45 2.64 -1.01 1.46
C SER A 45 3.80 -0.91 0.46
N THR A 46 3.70 -1.59 -0.68
CA THR A 46 4.64 -1.47 -1.81
C THR A 46 4.56 -0.10 -2.48
N LYS A 47 5.59 0.27 -3.26
CA LYS A 47 5.57 1.52 -4.04
C LYS A 47 4.39 1.59 -5.01
N ALA A 48 4.04 0.47 -5.65
CA ALA A 48 2.93 0.40 -6.60
C ALA A 48 1.59 0.68 -5.93
N GLU A 49 1.34 0.09 -4.76
CA GLU A 49 0.13 0.34 -3.97
C GLU A 49 0.06 1.78 -3.49
N ARG A 50 1.17 2.36 -2.99
CA ARG A 50 1.21 3.78 -2.62
C ARG A 50 0.87 4.68 -3.80
N LEU A 51 1.42 4.40 -4.99
CA LEU A 51 1.10 5.16 -6.19
C LEU A 51 -0.38 5.03 -6.58
N GLN A 52 -0.98 3.85 -6.43
CA GLN A 52 -2.39 3.63 -6.72
C GLN A 52 -3.28 4.46 -5.77
N VAL A 53 -3.02 4.40 -4.46
CA VAL A 53 -3.80 5.16 -3.46
C VAL A 53 -3.59 6.66 -3.63
N ILE A 54 -2.36 7.13 -3.88
CA ILE A 54 -2.07 8.55 -4.17
C ILE A 54 -2.81 9.00 -5.44
N THR A 55 -2.84 8.19 -6.49
CA THR A 55 -3.51 8.53 -7.75
C THR A 55 -5.03 8.61 -7.57
N ALA A 56 -5.61 7.67 -6.80
CA ALA A 56 -7.02 7.71 -6.43
C ALA A 56 -7.37 8.98 -5.64
N GLU A 57 -6.56 9.31 -4.63
CA GLU A 57 -6.77 10.52 -3.81
C GLU A 57 -6.62 11.80 -4.63
N ILE A 58 -5.60 11.90 -5.49
CA ILE A 58 -5.44 13.03 -6.41
C ILE A 58 -6.68 13.19 -7.29
N SER A 59 -7.26 12.09 -7.78
CA SER A 59 -8.47 12.14 -8.59
C SER A 59 -9.67 12.70 -7.82
N LEU A 60 -9.79 12.40 -6.52
CA LEU A 60 -10.81 12.99 -5.64
C LEU A 60 -10.56 14.48 -5.41
N LEU A 61 -9.31 14.88 -5.14
CA LEU A 61 -8.92 16.28 -4.94
C LEU A 61 -9.12 17.13 -6.20
N VAL A 62 -8.90 16.56 -7.38
CA VAL A 62 -9.21 17.22 -8.67
C VAL A 62 -10.71 17.39 -8.84
N LYS A 63 -11.51 16.35 -8.56
CA LYS A 63 -12.98 16.45 -8.60
C LYS A 63 -13.53 17.49 -7.63
N ALA A 64 -12.92 17.61 -6.44
CA ALA A 64 -13.26 18.62 -5.44
C ALA A 64 -12.74 20.03 -5.79
N GLY A 65 -12.04 20.22 -6.92
CA GLY A 65 -11.50 21.51 -7.33
C GLY A 65 -10.35 22.02 -6.46
N LEU A 66 -9.74 21.17 -5.63
CA LEU A 66 -8.60 21.50 -4.77
C LEU A 66 -7.27 21.37 -5.52
N LEU A 67 -7.24 20.51 -6.54
CA LEU A 67 -6.14 20.36 -7.48
C LEU A 67 -6.60 20.63 -8.90
N LYS A 68 -5.67 21.08 -9.74
CA LYS A 68 -5.84 21.13 -11.20
C LYS A 68 -4.81 20.23 -11.86
N SER A 69 -5.24 19.49 -12.88
CA SER A 69 -4.34 18.77 -13.77
C SER A 69 -3.64 19.76 -14.71
N VAL A 70 -2.34 19.56 -14.90
CA VAL A 70 -1.48 20.37 -15.76
C VAL A 70 -0.76 19.45 -16.75
N ARG A 71 0.08 20.00 -17.64
CA ARG A 71 0.80 19.20 -18.65
C ARG A 71 1.64 18.09 -18.00
N ARG A 72 1.79 16.97 -18.72
CA ARG A 72 2.60 15.78 -18.33
C ARG A 72 2.14 15.07 -17.05
N ALA A 73 0.82 14.97 -16.81
CA ALA A 73 0.25 14.34 -15.62
C ALA A 73 0.78 14.95 -14.30
N SER A 74 1.10 16.24 -14.33
CA SER A 74 1.47 17.02 -13.16
C SER A 74 0.21 17.63 -12.55
N TYR A 75 0.19 17.81 -11.24
CA TYR A 75 -0.91 18.41 -10.50
C TYR A 75 -0.43 19.65 -9.77
N GLN A 76 -1.25 20.70 -9.80
CA GLN A 76 -0.98 21.95 -9.09
C GLN A 76 -2.12 22.28 -8.15
N LEU A 77 -1.76 22.96 -7.06
CA LEU A 77 -2.71 23.46 -6.08
C LEU A 77 -3.57 24.57 -6.69
N THR A 78 -4.88 24.52 -6.47
CA THR A 78 -5.77 25.64 -6.80
C THR A 78 -5.79 26.65 -5.65
N PRO A 79 -6.32 27.88 -5.86
CA PRO A 79 -6.56 28.80 -4.75
C PRO A 79 -7.41 28.18 -3.63
N ASN A 80 -8.44 27.40 -3.99
CA ASN A 80 -9.29 26.70 -3.01
C ASN A 80 -8.50 25.63 -2.25
N GLY A 81 -7.72 24.81 -2.95
CA GLY A 81 -6.83 23.83 -2.32
C GLY A 81 -5.84 24.46 -1.34
N LYS A 82 -5.36 25.67 -1.65
CA LYS A 82 -4.49 26.46 -0.77
C LYS A 82 -5.20 26.90 0.51
N VAL A 83 -6.44 27.38 0.41
CA VAL A 83 -7.23 27.76 1.59
C VAL A 83 -7.50 26.54 2.47
N GLU A 84 -7.92 25.43 1.87
CA GLU A 84 -8.26 24.20 2.61
C GLU A 84 -7.04 23.61 3.34
N ILE A 85 -5.87 23.55 2.70
CA ILE A 85 -4.68 23.03 3.38
C ILE A 85 -4.18 23.97 4.47
N LEU A 86 -4.26 25.30 4.29
CA LEU A 86 -3.91 26.25 5.34
C LEU A 86 -4.84 26.12 6.54
N LYS A 87 -6.15 25.95 6.29
CA LYS A 87 -7.14 25.69 7.34
C LYS A 87 -6.84 24.39 8.09
N ALA A 88 -6.53 23.30 7.37
CA ALA A 88 -6.18 22.01 7.98
C ALA A 88 -4.89 22.07 8.81
N LEU A 89 -3.91 22.87 8.38
CA LEU A 89 -2.67 23.11 9.11
C LEU A 89 -2.80 24.17 10.20
N GLN A 90 -3.99 24.76 10.38
CA GLN A 90 -4.26 25.87 11.30
C GLN A 90 -3.31 27.06 11.08
N LEU A 91 -3.05 27.40 9.81
CA LEU A 91 -2.21 28.51 9.40
C LEU A 91 -3.06 29.61 8.76
N SER A 92 -2.83 30.86 9.15
CA SER A 92 -3.47 32.02 8.51
C SER A 92 -2.84 32.36 7.14
N SER A 93 -1.55 32.04 6.97
CA SER A 93 -0.81 32.23 5.72
C SER A 93 0.45 31.37 5.67
N LEU A 94 1.03 31.22 4.48
CA LEU A 94 2.34 30.57 4.32
C LEU A 94 3.44 31.48 4.90
N PRO A 95 4.36 30.94 5.73
CA PRO A 95 5.60 31.64 6.07
C PRO A 95 6.35 32.06 4.80
N LYS A 96 6.97 33.25 4.79
CA LYS A 96 7.70 33.79 3.62
C LYS A 96 8.83 32.89 3.11
N SER A 97 9.32 31.96 3.94
CA SER A 97 10.38 31.00 3.64
C SER A 97 9.91 29.54 3.70
N ALA A 98 8.61 29.29 3.46
CA ALA A 98 8.03 27.96 3.57
C ALA A 98 8.54 27.03 2.47
N ASP A 99 9.62 26.32 2.74
CA ASP A 99 10.06 25.17 1.97
C ASP A 99 9.36 23.89 2.47
N TRP A 100 9.39 22.84 1.65
CA TRP A 100 8.82 21.54 2.03
C TRP A 100 9.42 20.99 3.33
N ARG A 101 10.69 21.27 3.63
CA ARG A 101 11.35 20.81 4.87
C ARG A 101 10.68 21.40 6.11
N THR A 102 10.38 22.69 6.08
CA THR A 102 9.69 23.43 7.15
C THR A 102 8.23 22.99 7.28
N LEU A 103 7.54 22.80 6.15
CA LEU A 103 6.15 22.34 6.12
C LEU A 103 6.03 20.90 6.63
N LYS A 104 6.98 20.02 6.28
CA LYS A 104 6.99 18.61 6.68
C LYS A 104 6.95 18.44 8.19
N ILE A 105 7.65 19.27 8.96
CA ILE A 105 7.63 19.22 10.43
C ILE A 105 6.23 19.56 10.97
N ARG A 106 5.58 20.62 10.46
CA ARG A 106 4.23 21.00 10.90
C ARG A 106 3.18 19.97 10.49
N ILE A 107 3.28 19.46 9.28
CA ILE A 107 2.43 18.37 8.78
C ILE A 107 2.60 17.13 9.64
N PHE A 108 3.84 16.80 10.01
CA PHE A 108 4.15 15.67 10.88
C PHE A 108 3.58 15.85 12.29
N LEU A 109 3.63 17.06 12.85
CA LEU A 109 3.00 17.38 14.13
C LEU A 109 1.48 17.23 14.08
N VAL A 110 0.82 17.74 13.03
CA VAL A 110 -0.63 17.56 12.84
C VAL A 110 -0.96 16.07 12.72
N PHE A 111 -0.17 15.31 11.97
CA PHE A 111 -0.35 13.88 11.80
C PHE A 111 -0.15 13.11 13.11
N ILE A 112 0.87 13.45 13.90
CA ILE A 112 1.08 12.87 15.24
C ILE A 112 -0.07 13.21 16.18
N VAL A 113 -0.51 14.48 16.24
CA VAL A 113 -1.62 14.89 17.10
C VAL A 113 -2.90 14.16 16.68
N MET A 114 -3.17 14.03 15.38
CA MET A 114 -4.31 13.29 14.86
C MET A 114 -4.23 11.80 15.22
N LEU A 115 -3.04 11.20 15.12
CA LEU A 115 -2.79 9.80 15.51
C LEU A 115 -2.95 9.59 17.03
N MET A 116 -2.38 10.48 17.85
CA MET A 116 -2.49 10.43 19.31
C MET A 116 -3.92 10.66 19.78
N THR A 117 -4.65 11.57 19.15
CA THR A 117 -6.08 11.81 19.43
C THR A 117 -6.92 10.58 19.08
N ALA A 118 -6.64 9.92 17.95
CA ALA A 118 -7.29 8.67 17.58
C ALA A 118 -6.96 7.52 18.55
N LEU A 119 -5.73 7.47 19.07
CA LEU A 119 -5.30 6.47 20.05
C LEU A 119 -5.90 6.71 21.45
N LEU A 120 -6.04 7.97 21.87
CA LEU A 120 -6.56 8.34 23.20
C LEU A 120 -8.09 8.28 23.28
N ASN A 121 -8.81 8.54 22.17
CA ASN A 121 -10.27 8.59 22.17
C ASN A 121 -10.94 7.22 21.97
N GLY A 122 -10.20 6.13 21.80
CA GLY A 122 -10.75 4.76 21.73
C GLY A 122 -11.82 4.52 20.64
N VAL A 123 -12.02 5.47 19.71
CA VAL A 123 -13.07 5.44 18.68
C VAL A 123 -12.45 5.70 17.32
N GLN A 124 -12.65 4.71 16.46
CA GLN A 124 -12.46 4.59 15.01
C GLN A 124 -11.87 5.81 14.29
N ALA A 125 -10.68 5.64 13.72
CA ALA A 125 -10.33 6.21 12.43
C ALA A 125 -11.51 6.03 11.45
N ALA A 126 -11.66 6.90 10.44
CA ALA A 126 -12.62 6.74 9.34
C ALA A 126 -12.85 5.24 9.04
N PRO A 127 -14.11 4.77 8.87
CA PRO A 127 -14.38 3.34 8.80
C PRO A 127 -13.33 2.72 7.90
N PRO A 128 -12.53 1.74 8.38
CA PRO A 128 -11.54 1.11 7.52
C PRO A 128 -12.29 0.77 6.22
N PRO A 129 -11.73 1.12 5.04
CA PRO A 129 -12.41 0.87 3.76
C PRO A 129 -13.04 -0.50 3.85
N PRO A 130 -14.37 -0.60 3.65
CA PRO A 130 -15.26 -1.57 4.28
C PRO A 130 -14.48 -2.85 4.46
N GLU A 131 -14.09 -3.14 5.71
CA GLU A 131 -13.13 -4.21 6.04
C GLU A 131 -13.49 -5.39 5.16
N LYS A 132 -12.70 -5.59 4.09
CA LYS A 132 -13.12 -6.41 2.95
C LYS A 132 -13.16 -7.79 3.54
N LYS A 133 -14.34 -8.26 3.97
CA LYS A 133 -14.49 -9.35 4.91
C LYS A 133 -13.73 -10.54 4.34
N LEU A 134 -12.52 -10.74 4.85
CA LEU A 134 -11.56 -11.58 4.15
C LEU A 134 -12.05 -13.01 4.27
N LEU A 135 -12.09 -13.71 3.15
CA LEU A 135 -12.51 -15.09 3.12
C LEU A 135 -11.45 -15.90 3.88
N PRO A 136 -11.84 -16.74 4.85
CA PRO A 136 -10.89 -17.65 5.47
C PRO A 136 -10.39 -18.61 4.41
N LEU A 137 -9.10 -18.95 4.48
CA LEU A 137 -8.56 -20.02 3.64
C LEU A 137 -9.30 -21.35 3.94
N PRO A 138 -9.51 -22.20 2.92
CA PRO A 138 -10.15 -23.50 3.12
C PRO A 138 -9.44 -24.31 4.20
N LYS A 139 -10.19 -24.91 5.14
CA LYS A 139 -9.62 -25.73 6.24
C LYS A 139 -9.17 -27.13 5.79
N ASP A 140 -9.73 -27.64 4.70
CA ASP A 140 -9.32 -28.90 4.07
C ASP A 140 -8.05 -28.71 3.24
N ASP A 141 -7.13 -29.65 3.31
CA ASP A 141 -5.79 -29.54 2.69
C ASP A 141 -5.82 -29.67 1.17
N SER A 142 -6.73 -30.50 0.61
CA SER A 142 -6.89 -30.63 -0.83
C SER A 142 -7.45 -29.34 -1.44
N THR A 143 -8.50 -28.80 -0.82
CA THR A 143 -9.14 -27.55 -1.23
C THR A 143 -8.18 -26.36 -1.05
N PHE A 144 -7.40 -26.37 0.03
CA PHE A 144 -6.32 -25.39 0.24
C PHE A 144 -5.27 -25.47 -0.87
N ALA A 145 -4.75 -26.66 -1.18
CA ALA A 145 -3.74 -26.85 -2.21
C ALA A 145 -4.25 -26.42 -3.59
N GLN A 146 -5.48 -26.77 -3.95
CA GLN A 146 -6.12 -26.31 -5.19
C GLN A 146 -6.25 -24.78 -5.23
N ARG A 147 -6.60 -24.14 -4.10
CA ARG A 147 -6.68 -22.68 -4.00
C ARG A 147 -5.32 -22.02 -4.21
N VAL A 148 -4.27 -22.55 -3.58
CA VAL A 148 -2.88 -22.10 -3.74
C VAL A 148 -2.43 -22.25 -5.20
N LEU A 149 -2.71 -23.39 -5.84
CA LEU A 149 -2.37 -23.62 -7.26
C LEU A 149 -3.13 -22.68 -8.20
N SER A 150 -4.42 -22.42 -7.92
CA SER A 150 -5.22 -21.46 -8.66
C SER A 150 -4.63 -20.06 -8.57
N ALA A 151 -4.26 -19.61 -7.37
CA ALA A 151 -3.62 -18.32 -7.17
C ALA A 151 -2.24 -18.27 -7.86
N ALA A 152 -1.42 -19.32 -7.74
CA ALA A 152 -0.14 -19.39 -8.43
C ALA A 152 -0.31 -19.26 -9.95
N ARG A 153 -1.27 -19.97 -10.56
CA ARG A 153 -1.59 -19.85 -11.99
C ARG A 153 -2.11 -18.47 -12.37
N GLY A 154 -2.91 -17.84 -11.51
CA GLY A 154 -3.44 -16.49 -11.70
C GLY A 154 -2.41 -15.37 -11.53
N SER A 155 -1.28 -15.64 -10.85
CA SER A 155 -0.26 -14.62 -10.59
C SER A 155 0.38 -14.12 -11.88
N LYS A 156 0.34 -12.79 -12.04
CA LYS A 156 1.00 -12.05 -13.15
C LYS A 156 2.44 -11.66 -12.83
N SER A 157 2.93 -11.95 -11.63
CA SER A 157 4.26 -11.54 -11.15
C SER A 157 4.92 -12.67 -10.36
N GLY A 158 6.22 -12.54 -10.05
CA GLY A 158 6.95 -13.53 -9.26
C GLY A 158 7.12 -14.89 -9.93
N ARG A 159 7.02 -14.92 -11.27
CA ARG A 159 7.26 -16.13 -12.06
C ARG A 159 8.76 -16.32 -12.27
N PHE A 160 9.20 -17.57 -12.19
CA PHE A 160 10.55 -17.97 -12.55
C PHE A 160 10.51 -19.12 -13.56
N GLY A 161 10.63 -18.76 -14.83
CA GLY A 161 10.25 -19.63 -15.95
C GLY A 161 8.74 -19.85 -16.02
N GLU A 162 8.33 -20.83 -16.80
CA GLU A 162 6.90 -21.07 -17.12
C GLU A 162 6.12 -21.67 -15.95
N ASN A 163 6.76 -22.50 -15.12
CA ASN A 163 6.07 -23.43 -14.21
C ASN A 163 6.33 -23.19 -12.71
N LYS A 164 6.86 -22.03 -12.33
CA LYS A 164 7.20 -21.73 -10.93
C LYS A 164 6.77 -20.32 -10.55
N VAL A 165 6.19 -20.18 -9.37
CA VAL A 165 5.80 -18.90 -8.80
C VAL A 165 6.28 -18.80 -7.36
N PHE A 166 6.90 -17.69 -7.01
CA PHE A 166 7.35 -17.40 -5.64
C PHE A 166 6.19 -17.46 -4.65
N VAL A 167 6.40 -18.09 -3.50
CA VAL A 167 5.39 -18.21 -2.44
C VAL A 167 4.88 -16.83 -1.99
N SER A 168 5.76 -15.83 -1.90
CA SER A 168 5.39 -14.44 -1.57
C SER A 168 4.37 -13.86 -2.56
N HIS A 169 4.50 -14.16 -3.85
CA HIS A 169 3.56 -13.71 -4.87
C HIS A 169 2.24 -14.49 -4.86
N VAL A 170 2.27 -15.77 -4.48
CA VAL A 170 1.04 -16.54 -4.27
C VAL A 170 0.24 -15.97 -3.09
N ILE A 171 0.92 -15.61 -2.00
CA ILE A 171 0.33 -14.93 -0.84
C ILE A 171 -0.33 -13.61 -1.26
N ARG A 172 0.43 -12.73 -1.94
CA ARG A 172 -0.08 -11.44 -2.42
C ARG A 172 -1.29 -11.62 -3.37
N GLN A 173 -1.27 -12.64 -4.22
CA GLN A 173 -2.38 -12.96 -5.11
C GLN A 173 -3.63 -13.39 -4.35
N LEU A 174 -3.49 -14.25 -3.33
CA LEU A 174 -4.59 -14.67 -2.46
C LEU A 174 -5.19 -13.49 -1.67
N GLU A 175 -4.35 -12.59 -1.15
CA GLU A 175 -4.80 -11.37 -0.47
C GLU A 175 -5.54 -10.44 -1.44
N GLY A 176 -5.05 -10.29 -2.66
CA GLY A 176 -5.72 -9.55 -3.73
C GLY A 176 -7.10 -10.12 -4.08
N GLU A 177 -7.23 -11.45 -4.08
CA GLU A 177 -8.50 -12.19 -4.21
C GLU A 177 -9.41 -12.05 -2.97
N GLY A 178 -8.89 -11.51 -1.87
CA GLY A 178 -9.64 -11.23 -0.65
C GLY A 178 -9.59 -12.36 0.38
N PHE A 179 -8.58 -13.24 0.35
CA PHE A 179 -8.37 -14.25 1.39
C PHE A 179 -7.57 -13.71 2.57
N ALA A 180 -7.92 -14.17 3.77
CA ALA A 180 -7.13 -13.95 4.97
C ALA A 180 -6.04 -15.02 5.08
N ILE A 181 -4.78 -14.61 4.92
CA ILE A 181 -3.63 -15.50 5.14
C ILE A 181 -3.42 -15.75 6.64
N GLY A 182 -3.63 -14.73 7.47
CA GLY A 182 -3.40 -14.81 8.90
C GLY A 182 -1.90 -14.85 9.21
N ASP A 183 -1.47 -15.87 9.94
CA ASP A 183 -0.05 -16.10 10.22
C ASP A 183 0.64 -16.72 8.99
N VAL A 184 1.60 -15.98 8.43
CA VAL A 184 2.38 -16.41 7.26
C VAL A 184 3.21 -17.67 7.56
N ASN A 185 3.70 -17.85 8.78
CA ASN A 185 4.47 -19.05 9.14
C ASN A 185 3.55 -20.27 9.17
N ALA A 186 2.37 -20.16 9.80
CA ALA A 186 1.36 -21.22 9.78
C ALA A 186 0.90 -21.56 8.35
N PHE A 187 0.76 -20.56 7.48
CA PHE A 187 0.48 -20.77 6.06
C PHE A 187 1.60 -21.55 5.36
N LYS A 188 2.87 -21.18 5.59
CA LYS A 188 4.05 -21.84 5.02
C LYS A 188 4.20 -23.29 5.52
N GLU A 189 3.95 -23.54 6.81
CA GLU A 189 3.91 -24.91 7.36
C GLU A 189 2.85 -25.75 6.67
N ARG A 190 1.68 -25.15 6.40
CA ARG A 190 0.60 -25.84 5.71
C ARG A 190 0.91 -26.12 4.23
N LEU A 191 1.66 -25.25 3.55
CA LEU A 191 2.21 -25.54 2.22
C LEU A 191 3.13 -26.77 2.25
N VAL A 192 3.98 -26.88 3.28
CA VAL A 192 4.86 -28.05 3.45
C VAL A 192 4.04 -29.31 3.71
N ALA A 193 3.01 -29.25 4.55
CA ALA A 193 2.10 -30.38 4.78
C ALA A 193 1.43 -30.83 3.46
N ALA A 194 0.89 -29.89 2.68
CA ALA A 194 0.29 -30.17 1.38
C ALA A 194 1.31 -30.74 0.36
N HIS A 195 2.56 -30.27 0.41
CA HIS A 195 3.64 -30.81 -0.41
C HIS A 195 3.98 -32.25 -0.07
N ARG A 196 4.12 -32.56 1.23
CA ARG A 196 4.37 -33.93 1.72
C ARG A 196 3.20 -34.86 1.40
N GLY A 197 1.97 -34.34 1.44
CA GLY A 197 0.76 -35.03 1.01
C GLY A 197 0.60 -35.17 -0.51
N LYS A 198 1.57 -34.68 -1.31
CA LYS A 198 1.53 -34.69 -2.79
C LYS A 198 0.33 -33.96 -3.40
N LEU A 199 -0.28 -33.03 -2.65
CA LEU A 199 -1.40 -32.21 -3.10
C LEU A 199 -0.94 -31.00 -3.93
N LEU A 200 0.30 -30.55 -3.69
CA LEU A 200 1.01 -29.57 -4.50
C LEU A 200 2.51 -29.86 -4.51
N ALA A 201 3.26 -29.21 -5.40
CA ALA A 201 4.70 -29.36 -5.45
C ALA A 201 5.40 -28.04 -5.11
N LEU A 202 6.32 -28.10 -4.14
CA LEU A 202 7.22 -27.00 -3.82
C LEU A 202 8.59 -27.24 -4.47
N SER A 203 9.34 -26.16 -4.75
CA SER A 203 10.72 -26.28 -5.21
C SER A 203 11.63 -25.18 -4.67
N ARG A 204 12.93 -25.46 -4.69
CA ARG A 204 13.98 -24.57 -4.20
C ARG A 204 14.33 -23.51 -5.25
N ALA A 205 14.92 -22.41 -4.78
CA ALA A 205 15.66 -21.49 -5.61
C ALA A 205 17.11 -21.96 -5.73
N ASP A 206 17.48 -22.47 -6.91
CA ASP A 206 18.85 -22.95 -7.17
C ASP A 206 19.75 -21.82 -7.72
N LEU A 207 19.16 -20.77 -8.31
CA LEU A 207 19.85 -19.62 -8.89
C LEU A 207 19.43 -18.31 -8.20
N VAL A 208 19.56 -18.28 -6.87
CA VAL A 208 19.15 -17.14 -6.02
C VAL A 208 19.74 -15.80 -6.50
N GLN A 209 20.98 -15.80 -6.99
CA GLN A 209 21.68 -14.59 -7.46
C GLN A 209 21.04 -13.95 -8.70
N ALA A 210 20.24 -14.71 -9.47
CA ALA A 210 19.52 -14.21 -10.64
C ALA A 210 18.10 -13.72 -10.30
N MET A 211 17.73 -13.73 -9.02
CA MET A 211 16.38 -13.43 -8.54
C MET A 211 16.37 -12.15 -7.69
N ALA A 212 15.19 -11.53 -7.57
CA ALA A 212 15.03 -10.39 -6.67
C ALA A 212 15.22 -10.87 -5.21
N PRO A 213 16.16 -10.29 -4.43
CA PRO A 213 16.47 -10.78 -3.09
C PRO A 213 15.26 -10.81 -2.14
N ALA A 214 14.42 -9.78 -2.22
CA ALA A 214 13.20 -9.69 -1.41
C ALA A 214 12.21 -10.83 -1.69
N ASP A 215 12.06 -11.26 -2.96
CA ASP A 215 11.12 -12.33 -3.29
C ASP A 215 11.63 -13.70 -2.83
N VAL A 216 12.96 -13.88 -2.79
CA VAL A 216 13.59 -15.08 -2.23
C VAL A 216 13.38 -15.12 -0.72
N GLU A 217 13.73 -14.05 -0.01
CA GLU A 217 13.58 -13.93 1.45
C GLU A 217 12.13 -14.10 1.89
N ASP A 218 11.19 -13.36 1.27
CA ASP A 218 9.77 -13.41 1.61
C ASP A 218 9.17 -14.81 1.34
N SER A 219 9.70 -15.52 0.33
CA SER A 219 9.20 -16.84 -0.06
C SER A 219 9.84 -18.00 0.68
N GLU A 220 10.89 -17.74 1.46
CA GLU A 220 11.67 -18.81 2.08
C GLU A 220 10.82 -19.63 3.05
N ILE A 221 10.82 -20.95 2.87
CA ILE A 221 10.24 -21.91 3.79
C ILE A 221 11.32 -22.89 4.21
N GLY A 222 11.84 -22.73 5.42
CA GLY A 222 12.71 -23.72 6.05
C GLY A 222 11.91 -24.90 6.59
N HIS A 223 12.22 -26.12 6.17
CA HIS A 223 11.68 -27.33 6.80
C HIS A 223 12.71 -28.46 6.82
N LEU A 224 13.08 -28.87 8.03
CA LEU A 224 14.12 -29.87 8.29
C LEU A 224 15.43 -29.51 7.55
N ASN A 225 15.72 -30.20 6.45
CA ASN A 225 16.95 -30.06 5.67
C ASN A 225 16.73 -29.39 4.30
N GLY A 226 15.52 -28.84 4.05
CA GLY A 226 15.14 -28.27 2.77
C GLY A 226 14.62 -26.83 2.89
N THR A 227 14.90 -26.03 1.86
CA THR A 227 14.44 -24.65 1.75
C THR A 227 13.62 -24.45 0.49
N PHE A 228 12.32 -24.22 0.62
CA PHE A 228 11.43 -24.02 -0.52
C PHE A 228 11.16 -22.54 -0.77
N HIS A 229 10.94 -22.18 -2.04
CA HIS A 229 10.70 -20.79 -2.45
C HIS A 229 9.57 -20.68 -3.46
N PHE A 230 9.31 -21.76 -4.21
CA PHE A 230 8.33 -21.75 -5.29
C PHE A 230 7.22 -22.75 -5.07
N VAL A 231 6.01 -22.38 -5.47
CA VAL A 231 4.94 -23.30 -5.86
C VAL A 231 5.13 -23.66 -7.34
N ARG A 232 5.10 -24.95 -7.66
CA ARG A 232 5.11 -25.45 -9.04
C ARG A 232 3.68 -25.57 -9.56
N ILE A 233 3.46 -25.13 -10.80
CA ILE A 233 2.14 -25.16 -11.47
C ILE A 233 2.07 -26.17 -12.61
#